data_AF-A0A6E8WBI4-F1
#
_entry.id   AF-A0A6E8WBI4-F1
#
_cell.length_a   1.000
_cell.length_b   1.000
_cell.length_c   1.000
_cell.angle_alpha   90.00
_cell.angle_beta   90.00
_cell.angle_gamma   90.00
#
_symmetry.space_group_name_H-M   'P 1'
#
loop_
_entity.id
_entity.type
_entity.pdbx_description
1 polymer ?
#
loop_
_entity_poly.entity_id
_entity_poly.type
_entity_poly.pdbx_seq_one_letter_code
_entity_poly.pdbx_strand_id
1 'polypeptide(L)'
;MSAEELKLLDELFESCQYQDSLDMIEKLTDGRDSCEVKWRLARTVFFLSKQSTIDDEREKLVREAFGHASAALDTDGDNFGANKWYGAILSEKAALDGVTERIKQLENVQKHFQRAVALNGTSDPGIWHMLGQFNYKLSEVNWITRKLINSVAPNPPTASYAEALECFTKAETIKPGFYALNLLYLGKCHLALKQPGEAKAWLERAAAVEVRCEDDRICREEATELLRKL
;
A
#
# COMPACT_ATOMS: atom_id res chain seq x y z
N MET A 1 23.58 -7.43 8.08
CA MET A 1 23.12 -6.16 8.66
C MET A 1 22.87 -6.29 10.15
N SER A 2 23.24 -5.28 10.92
CA SER A 2 22.84 -5.16 12.32
C SER A 2 21.39 -4.66 12.43
N ALA A 3 20.80 -4.77 13.63
CA ALA A 3 19.46 -4.25 13.89
C ALA A 3 19.40 -2.71 13.74
N GLU A 4 20.50 -2.02 14.08
CA GLU A 4 20.64 -0.57 13.97
C GLU A 4 20.61 -0.11 12.51
N GLU A 5 21.28 -0.82 11.59
CA GLU A 5 21.26 -0.48 10.18
C GLU A 5 19.87 -0.67 9.56
N LEU A 6 19.15 -1.73 9.93
CA LEU A 6 17.78 -1.96 9.47
C LEU A 6 16.83 -0.87 9.97
N LYS A 7 17.01 -0.44 11.22
CA LYS A 7 16.26 0.67 11.81
C LYS A 7 16.52 1.97 11.06
N LEU A 8 17.77 2.28 10.72
CA LEU A 8 18.10 3.49 9.95
C LEU A 8 17.46 3.47 8.56
N LEU A 9 17.42 2.33 7.87
CA LEU A 9 16.70 2.20 6.60
C LEU A 9 15.20 2.49 6.75
N ASP A 10 14.59 2.02 7.83
CA ASP A 10 13.19 2.27 8.13
C ASP A 10 12.95 3.76 8.45
N GLU A 11 13.85 4.42 9.19
CA GLU A 11 13.78 5.86 9.50
C GLU A 11 13.92 6.74 8.23
N LEU A 12 14.86 6.41 7.33
CA LEU A 12 14.99 7.08 6.03
C LEU A 12 13.71 6.94 5.20
N PHE A 13 13.14 5.73 5.16
CA PHE A 13 11.89 5.48 4.46
C PHE A 13 10.72 6.26 5.05
N GLU A 14 10.54 6.26 6.38
CA GLU A 14 9.49 7.02 7.06
C GLU A 14 9.62 8.54 6.84
N SER A 15 10.84 9.03 6.61
CA SER A 15 11.16 10.42 6.30
C SER A 15 11.05 10.75 4.80
N CYS A 16 10.54 9.83 3.99
CA CYS A 16 10.43 9.96 2.52
C CYS A 16 11.78 10.10 1.79
N GLN A 17 12.89 9.76 2.45
CA GLN A 17 14.24 9.77 1.88
C GLN A 17 14.52 8.45 1.15
N TYR A 18 13.70 8.14 0.14
CA TYR A 18 13.72 6.85 -0.55
C TYR A 18 15.04 6.62 -1.31
N GLN A 19 15.61 7.66 -1.93
CA GLN A 19 16.89 7.55 -2.62
C GLN A 19 18.04 7.26 -1.64
N ASP A 20 18.08 7.96 -0.51
CA ASP A 20 19.09 7.72 0.53
C ASP A 20 18.97 6.29 1.10
N SER A 21 17.75 5.79 1.25
CA SER A 21 17.49 4.39 1.63
C SER A 21 18.02 3.40 0.59
N LEU A 22 17.83 3.67 -0.71
CA LEU A 22 18.33 2.81 -1.78
C LEU A 22 19.86 2.80 -1.80
N ASP A 23 20.48 3.99 -1.79
CA ASP A 23 21.94 4.16 -1.77
C ASP A 23 22.58 3.44 -0.58
N MET A 24 21.93 3.48 0.59
CA MET A 24 22.39 2.76 1.77
C MET A 24 22.31 1.24 1.55
N ILE A 25 21.21 0.72 1.01
CA ILE A 25 21.05 -0.72 0.73
C ILE A 25 22.10 -1.21 -0.28
N GLU A 26 22.37 -0.43 -1.33
CA GLU A 26 23.32 -0.80 -2.38
C GLU A 26 24.77 -0.88 -1.90
N LYS A 27 25.13 -0.02 -0.94
CA LYS A 27 26.47 -0.01 -0.30
C LYS A 27 26.70 -1.20 0.63
N LEU A 28 25.65 -1.91 1.04
CA LEU A 28 25.79 -3.10 1.88
C LEU A 28 26.53 -4.19 1.12
N THR A 29 27.67 -4.62 1.64
CA THR A 29 28.40 -5.78 1.08
C THR A 29 27.87 -7.10 1.62
N ASP A 30 27.42 -7.11 2.88
CA ASP A 30 27.01 -8.30 3.63
C ASP A 30 25.50 -8.32 3.96
N GLY A 31 24.87 -9.50 3.90
CA GLY A 31 23.48 -9.68 4.30
C GLY A 31 22.42 -9.20 3.30
N ARG A 32 22.84 -8.77 2.09
CA ARG A 32 21.92 -8.46 0.96
C ARG A 32 20.98 -9.61 0.61
N ASP A 33 21.41 -10.85 0.85
CA ASP A 33 20.59 -12.03 0.59
C ASP A 33 19.53 -12.30 1.66
N SER A 34 19.56 -11.60 2.80
CA SER A 34 18.54 -11.78 3.83
C SER A 34 17.16 -11.30 3.37
N CYS A 35 16.11 -11.98 3.83
CA CYS A 35 14.73 -11.59 3.55
C CYS A 35 14.47 -10.14 4.00
N GLU A 36 15.00 -9.75 5.17
CA GLU A 36 14.85 -8.41 5.76
C GLU A 36 15.38 -7.28 4.87
N VAL A 37 16.45 -7.52 4.11
CA VAL A 37 16.98 -6.54 3.16
C VAL A 37 16.19 -6.54 1.86
N LYS A 38 15.87 -7.72 1.34
CA LYS A 38 15.16 -7.87 0.06
C LYS A 38 13.80 -7.18 0.06
N TRP A 39 12.99 -7.36 1.12
CA TRP A 39 11.68 -6.69 1.16
C TRP A 39 11.80 -5.19 1.38
N ARG A 40 12.82 -4.71 2.11
CA ARG A 40 13.08 -3.26 2.26
C ARG A 40 13.51 -2.63 0.94
N LEU A 41 14.35 -3.31 0.17
CA LEU A 41 14.71 -2.89 -1.19
C LEU A 41 13.47 -2.83 -2.08
N ALA A 42 12.64 -3.88 -2.07
CA ALA A 42 11.39 -3.91 -2.82
C ALA A 42 10.48 -2.71 -2.48
N ARG A 43 10.30 -2.45 -1.19
CA ARG A 43 9.55 -1.29 -0.67
C ARG A 43 10.12 0.02 -1.18
N THR A 44 11.44 0.21 -1.06
CA THR A 44 12.10 1.47 -1.43
C THR A 44 11.99 1.74 -2.93
N VAL A 45 12.29 0.75 -3.78
CA VAL A 45 12.14 0.86 -5.23
C VAL A 45 10.69 1.12 -5.63
N PHE A 46 9.72 0.47 -4.96
CA PHE A 46 8.30 0.72 -5.18
C PHE A 46 7.88 2.16 -4.83
N PHE A 47 8.40 2.75 -3.75
CA PHE A 47 8.07 4.13 -3.41
C PHE A 47 8.78 5.16 -4.29
N LEU A 48 9.97 4.85 -4.81
CA LEU A 48 10.61 5.62 -5.88
C LEU A 48 9.75 5.64 -7.14
N SER A 49 9.11 4.52 -7.51
CA SER A 49 8.20 4.48 -8.67
C SER A 49 7.04 5.45 -8.50
N LYS A 50 6.54 5.64 -7.27
CA LYS A 50 5.49 6.62 -6.96
C LYS A 50 5.96 8.06 -7.03
N GLN A 51 7.26 8.34 -6.89
CA GLN A 51 7.80 9.70 -7.00
C GLN A 51 8.08 10.10 -8.46
N SER A 52 8.14 9.14 -9.39
CA SER A 52 8.40 9.43 -10.79
C SER A 52 7.16 9.98 -11.51
N THR A 53 7.38 11.02 -12.30
CA THR A 53 6.37 11.60 -13.20
C THR A 53 6.44 11.02 -14.62
N ILE A 54 7.35 10.07 -14.86
CA ILE A 54 7.58 9.44 -16.17
C ILE A 54 6.98 8.02 -16.13
N ASP A 55 5.98 7.78 -16.97
CA ASP A 55 5.24 6.51 -16.98
C ASP A 55 6.13 5.28 -17.20
N ASP A 56 7.04 5.34 -18.18
CA ASP A 56 7.97 4.25 -18.49
C ASP A 56 8.92 3.94 -17.32
N GLU A 57 9.38 4.98 -16.61
CA GLU A 57 10.24 4.83 -15.45
C GLU A 57 9.48 4.21 -14.27
N ARG A 58 8.25 4.69 -14.02
CA ARG A 58 7.37 4.12 -12.99
C ARG A 58 7.12 2.63 -13.25
N GLU A 59 6.78 2.25 -14.48
CA GLU A 59 6.56 0.84 -14.84
C GLU A 59 7.82 0.01 -14.61
N LYS A 60 8.99 0.49 -15.06
CA LYS A 60 10.28 -0.19 -14.85
C LYS A 60 10.52 -0.44 -13.36
N LEU A 61 10.37 0.59 -12.53
CA LEU A 61 10.60 0.51 -11.09
C LEU A 61 9.60 -0.43 -10.39
N VAL A 62 8.31 -0.44 -10.78
CA VAL A 62 7.33 -1.39 -10.23
C VAL A 62 7.73 -2.83 -10.55
N ARG A 63 8.18 -3.10 -11.79
CA ARG A 63 8.61 -4.44 -12.21
C ARG A 63 9.89 -4.87 -11.49
N GLU A 64 10.84 -3.96 -11.28
CA GLU A 64 12.05 -4.20 -10.49
C GLU A 64 11.73 -4.49 -9.02
N ALA A 65 10.90 -3.66 -8.40
CA ALA A 65 10.41 -3.87 -7.03
C ALA A 65 9.72 -5.23 -6.87
N PHE A 66 8.97 -5.68 -7.87
CA PHE A 66 8.33 -7.00 -7.87
C PHE A 66 9.35 -8.14 -7.86
N GLY A 67 10.45 -8.00 -8.60
CA GLY A 67 11.57 -8.96 -8.55
C GLY A 67 12.15 -9.11 -7.15
N HIS A 68 12.39 -7.98 -6.46
CA HIS A 68 12.88 -7.98 -5.09
C HIS A 68 11.87 -8.55 -4.09
N ALA A 69 10.59 -8.20 -4.22
CA ALA A 69 9.53 -8.72 -3.36
C ALA A 69 9.37 -10.22 -3.50
N SER A 70 9.44 -10.74 -4.74
CA SER A 70 9.40 -12.18 -5.03
C SER A 70 10.60 -12.88 -4.40
N ALA A 71 11.81 -12.36 -4.58
CA ALA A 71 13.01 -12.92 -3.97
C ALA A 71 12.97 -12.91 -2.43
N ALA A 72 12.35 -11.89 -1.81
CA ALA A 72 12.15 -11.85 -0.37
C ALA A 72 11.22 -12.98 0.09
N LEU A 73 10.09 -13.15 -0.61
CA LEU A 73 9.10 -14.20 -0.32
C LEU A 73 9.67 -15.61 -0.54
N ASP A 74 10.50 -15.81 -1.57
CA ASP A 74 11.19 -17.08 -1.82
C ASP A 74 12.22 -17.39 -0.73
N THR A 75 12.80 -16.36 -0.10
CA THR A 75 13.77 -16.52 1.00
C THR A 75 13.08 -16.93 2.30
N ASP A 76 11.95 -16.29 2.61
CA ASP A 76 11.11 -16.62 3.75
C ASP A 76 9.65 -16.30 3.44
N GLY A 77 8.91 -17.35 3.08
CA GLY A 77 7.50 -17.25 2.71
C GLY A 77 6.58 -16.86 3.87
N ASP A 78 7.10 -16.90 5.11
CA ASP A 78 6.38 -16.53 6.31
C ASP A 78 6.85 -15.22 6.95
N ASN A 79 7.69 -14.48 6.23
CA ASN A 79 8.13 -13.17 6.67
C ASN A 79 7.00 -12.13 6.51
N PHE A 80 6.80 -11.31 7.54
CA PHE A 80 5.80 -10.23 7.54
C PHE A 80 6.03 -9.22 6.41
N GLY A 81 7.26 -8.69 6.31
CA GLY A 81 7.62 -7.66 5.33
C GLY A 81 7.53 -8.19 3.90
N ALA A 82 8.00 -9.42 3.67
CA ALA A 82 7.88 -10.07 2.36
C ALA A 82 6.42 -10.22 1.92
N ASN A 83 5.54 -10.75 2.77
CA ASN A 83 4.12 -10.90 2.44
C ASN A 83 3.44 -9.54 2.21
N LYS A 84 3.71 -8.55 3.07
CA LYS A 84 3.12 -7.21 2.97
C LYS A 84 3.47 -6.54 1.64
N TRP A 85 4.77 -6.49 1.31
CA TRP A 85 5.24 -5.79 0.11
C TRP A 85 5.00 -6.58 -1.17
N TYR A 86 5.05 -7.91 -1.12
CA TYR A 86 4.66 -8.75 -2.26
C TYR A 86 3.21 -8.49 -2.67
N GLY A 87 2.27 -8.49 -1.72
CA GLY A 87 0.85 -8.22 -2.02
C GLY A 87 0.63 -6.84 -2.63
N ALA A 88 1.27 -5.80 -2.07
CA ALA A 88 1.15 -4.43 -2.57
C ALA A 88 1.72 -4.27 -3.98
N ILE A 89 2.93 -4.77 -4.22
CA ILE A 89 3.63 -4.61 -5.50
C ILE A 89 3.02 -5.52 -6.58
N LEU A 90 2.56 -6.72 -6.23
CA LEU A 90 1.80 -7.59 -7.13
C LEU A 90 0.53 -6.89 -7.62
N SER A 91 -0.20 -6.21 -6.72
CA SER A 91 -1.41 -5.46 -7.09
C SER A 91 -1.11 -4.36 -8.11
N GLU A 92 0.00 -3.63 -7.94
CA GLU A 92 0.38 -2.55 -8.86
C GLU A 92 0.87 -3.12 -10.21
N LYS A 93 1.76 -4.12 -10.18
CA LYS A 93 2.22 -4.79 -11.40
C LYS A 93 1.07 -5.39 -12.20
N ALA A 94 0.13 -6.06 -11.54
CA ALA A 94 -1.03 -6.65 -12.22
C ALA A 94 -1.96 -5.59 -12.82
N ALA A 95 -1.99 -4.37 -12.28
CA ALA A 95 -2.69 -3.25 -12.89
C ALA A 95 -2.00 -2.78 -14.19
N LEU A 96 -0.67 -2.73 -14.20
CA LEU A 96 0.13 -2.44 -15.41
C LEU A 96 -0.04 -3.52 -16.49
N ASP A 97 -0.11 -4.79 -16.09
CA ASP A 97 -0.34 -5.92 -17.00
C ASP A 97 -1.79 -5.99 -17.52
N GLY A 98 -2.68 -5.13 -17.00
CA GLY A 98 -4.05 -4.94 -17.48
C GLY A 98 -5.13 -5.63 -16.65
N VAL A 99 -6.38 -5.30 -16.95
CA VAL A 99 -7.55 -5.68 -16.14
C VAL A 99 -7.69 -7.19 -15.94
N THR A 100 -7.37 -7.99 -16.95
CA THR A 100 -7.44 -9.46 -16.87
C THR A 100 -6.45 -10.01 -15.85
N GLU A 101 -5.22 -9.50 -15.83
CA GLU A 101 -4.20 -9.96 -14.89
C GLU A 101 -4.52 -9.49 -13.47
N ARG A 102 -4.97 -8.24 -13.30
CA ARG A 102 -5.49 -7.74 -12.02
C ARG A 102 -6.57 -8.63 -11.43
N ILE A 103 -7.50 -9.14 -12.25
CA ILE A 103 -8.56 -10.04 -11.78
C ILE A 103 -7.98 -11.39 -11.34
N LYS A 104 -7.07 -11.98 -12.12
CA LYS A 104 -6.43 -13.27 -11.79
C LYS A 104 -5.63 -13.20 -10.49
N GLN A 105 -4.97 -12.07 -10.22
CA GLN A 105 -4.12 -11.91 -9.04
C GLN A 105 -4.88 -11.45 -7.79
N LEU A 106 -6.18 -11.18 -7.88
CA LEU A 106 -6.96 -10.58 -6.80
C LEU A 106 -6.97 -11.45 -5.52
N GLU A 107 -7.17 -12.77 -5.67
CA GLU A 107 -7.12 -13.73 -4.56
C GLU A 107 -5.71 -13.81 -3.95
N ASN A 108 -4.67 -13.78 -4.78
CA ASN A 108 -3.27 -13.84 -4.32
C ASN A 108 -2.90 -12.60 -3.50
N VAL A 109 -3.27 -11.41 -3.97
CA VAL A 109 -3.05 -10.14 -3.24
C VAL A 109 -3.75 -10.20 -1.88
N GLN A 110 -5.02 -10.63 -1.84
CA GLN A 110 -5.76 -10.73 -0.58
C GLN A 110 -5.09 -11.72 0.38
N LYS A 111 -4.68 -12.89 -0.11
CA LYS A 111 -4.01 -13.93 0.69
C LYS A 111 -2.73 -13.39 1.35
N HIS A 112 -1.90 -12.66 0.61
CA HIS A 112 -0.66 -12.10 1.15
C HIS A 112 -0.93 -10.99 2.17
N PHE A 113 -1.93 -10.13 1.95
CA PHE A 113 -2.32 -9.15 2.96
C PHE A 113 -2.87 -9.79 4.22
N GLN A 114 -3.73 -10.79 4.11
CA GLN A 114 -4.24 -11.55 5.26
C GLN A 114 -3.11 -12.26 6.02
N ARG A 115 -2.13 -12.82 5.30
CA ARG A 115 -0.96 -13.43 5.95
C ARG A 115 -0.13 -12.40 6.72
N ALA A 116 0.15 -11.24 6.12
CA ALA A 116 0.86 -10.15 6.80
C ALA A 116 0.09 -9.62 8.02
N VAL A 117 -1.25 -9.52 7.96
CA VAL A 117 -2.09 -9.17 9.11
C VAL A 117 -1.95 -10.22 10.23
N ALA A 118 -1.96 -11.52 9.89
CA ALA A 118 -1.81 -12.57 10.88
C ALA A 118 -0.43 -12.55 11.57
N LEU A 119 0.62 -12.13 10.85
CA LEU A 119 1.99 -12.10 11.36
C LEU A 119 2.29 -10.87 12.24
N ASN A 120 1.80 -9.68 11.88
CA ASN A 120 2.14 -8.45 12.60
C ASN A 120 1.03 -7.37 12.62
N GLY A 121 -0.23 -7.78 12.47
CA GLY A 121 -1.36 -6.85 12.40
C GLY A 121 -1.71 -6.13 13.70
N THR A 122 -1.10 -6.47 14.84
CA THR A 122 -1.33 -5.72 16.09
C THR A 122 -0.50 -4.44 16.18
N SER A 123 0.57 -4.34 15.39
CA SER A 123 1.60 -3.33 15.57
C SER A 123 1.94 -2.55 14.30
N ASP A 124 1.62 -3.07 13.12
CA ASP A 124 1.86 -2.37 11.86
C ASP A 124 0.58 -1.69 11.34
N PRO A 125 0.52 -0.35 11.26
CA PRO A 125 -0.64 0.36 10.71
C PRO A 125 -0.71 0.26 9.18
N GLY A 126 0.43 0.11 8.52
CA GLY A 126 0.53 0.09 7.05
C GLY A 126 -0.17 -1.11 6.41
N ILE A 127 -0.16 -2.29 7.04
CA ILE A 127 -0.86 -3.46 6.51
C ILE A 127 -2.38 -3.29 6.56
N TRP A 128 -2.91 -2.65 7.62
CA TRP A 128 -4.34 -2.33 7.68
C TRP A 128 -4.73 -1.30 6.65
N HIS A 129 -3.88 -0.31 6.39
CA HIS A 129 -4.09 0.63 5.30
C HIS A 129 -4.13 -0.05 3.93
N MET A 130 -3.19 -0.97 3.65
CA MET A 130 -3.17 -1.72 2.39
C MET A 130 -4.41 -2.60 2.22
N LEU A 131 -4.84 -3.29 3.29
CA LEU A 131 -6.06 -4.09 3.27
C LEU A 131 -7.32 -3.22 3.12
N GLY A 132 -7.35 -2.04 3.75
CA GLY A 132 -8.41 -1.05 3.58
C GLY A 132 -8.50 -0.56 2.13
N GLN A 133 -7.36 -0.26 1.50
CA GLN A 133 -7.33 0.13 0.08
C GLN A 133 -7.83 -1.00 -0.82
N PHE A 134 -7.43 -2.25 -0.53
CA PHE A 134 -7.92 -3.42 -1.25
C PHE A 134 -9.45 -3.51 -1.16
N ASN A 135 -10.01 -3.44 0.06
CA ASN A 135 -11.44 -3.52 0.30
C ASN A 135 -12.21 -2.36 -0.33
N TYR A 136 -11.67 -1.13 -0.24
CA TYR A 136 -12.27 0.06 -0.85
C TYR A 136 -12.35 -0.08 -2.38
N LYS A 137 -11.22 -0.39 -3.02
CA LYS A 137 -11.15 -0.56 -4.49
C LYS A 137 -12.02 -1.72 -4.97
N LEU A 138 -12.13 -2.79 -4.19
CA LEU A 138 -13.01 -3.93 -4.50
C LEU A 138 -14.50 -3.56 -4.38
N SER A 139 -14.84 -2.65 -3.47
CA SER A 139 -16.20 -2.10 -3.31
C SER A 139 -16.60 -1.16 -4.44
N GLU A 140 -15.64 -0.51 -5.10
CA GLU A 140 -15.87 0.35 -6.28
C GLU A 140 -16.09 -0.44 -7.58
N VAL A 141 -15.81 -1.75 -7.58
CA VAL A 141 -15.91 -2.58 -8.78
C VAL A 141 -17.35 -2.61 -9.28
N ASN A 142 -17.55 -2.17 -10.52
CA ASN A 142 -18.86 -2.21 -11.17
C ASN A 142 -19.37 -3.64 -11.40
N TRP A 143 -20.67 -3.79 -11.66
CA TRP A 143 -21.31 -5.10 -11.81
C TRP A 143 -20.75 -5.94 -12.97
N ILE A 144 -20.24 -5.31 -14.05
CA ILE A 144 -19.67 -6.03 -15.21
C ILE A 144 -18.36 -6.67 -14.80
N THR A 145 -17.45 -5.90 -14.23
CA THR A 145 -16.16 -6.39 -13.72
C THR A 145 -16.37 -7.42 -12.61
N ARG A 146 -17.38 -7.24 -11.75
CA ARG A 146 -17.77 -8.23 -10.73
C ARG A 146 -18.15 -9.58 -11.33
N LYS A 147 -18.91 -9.61 -12.42
CA LYS A 147 -19.23 -10.85 -13.13
C LYS A 147 -17.98 -11.54 -13.68
N LEU A 148 -17.06 -10.77 -14.24
CA LEU A 148 -15.79 -11.31 -14.75
C LEU A 148 -14.94 -11.91 -13.62
N ILE A 149 -14.82 -11.21 -12.48
CA ILE A 149 -14.15 -11.74 -11.28
C ILE A 149 -14.77 -13.09 -10.88
N ASN A 150 -16.10 -13.15 -10.74
CA ASN A 150 -16.79 -14.38 -10.35
C ASN A 150 -16.66 -15.54 -11.36
N SER A 151 -16.31 -15.26 -12.62
CA SER A 151 -16.08 -16.30 -13.64
C SER A 151 -14.67 -16.87 -13.64
N VAL A 152 -13.68 -16.12 -13.15
CA VAL A 152 -12.25 -16.48 -13.22
C VAL A 152 -11.72 -16.92 -11.86
N ALA A 153 -12.17 -16.27 -10.79
CA ALA A 153 -11.76 -16.52 -9.43
C ALA A 153 -12.68 -17.60 -8.80
N PRO A 154 -12.16 -18.76 -8.37
CA PRO A 154 -12.97 -19.80 -7.73
C PRO A 154 -13.65 -19.33 -6.45
N ASN A 155 -12.99 -18.44 -5.68
CA ASN A 155 -13.48 -17.86 -4.44
C ASN A 155 -13.33 -16.33 -4.52
N PRO A 156 -14.15 -15.66 -5.33
CA PRO A 156 -13.97 -14.25 -5.63
C PRO A 156 -14.09 -13.43 -4.34
N PRO A 157 -13.11 -12.58 -4.02
CA PRO A 157 -13.17 -11.81 -2.80
C PRO A 157 -14.33 -10.82 -2.85
N THR A 158 -14.95 -10.60 -1.70
CA THR A 158 -15.97 -9.58 -1.49
C THR A 158 -15.48 -8.56 -0.49
N ALA A 159 -15.94 -7.32 -0.64
CA ALA A 159 -15.67 -6.25 0.31
C ALA A 159 -16.80 -5.21 0.26
N SER A 160 -16.80 -4.36 1.27
CA SER A 160 -17.69 -3.22 1.44
C SER A 160 -16.90 -2.00 1.93
N TYR A 161 -17.47 -0.81 1.73
CA TYR A 161 -16.91 0.43 2.27
C TYR A 161 -16.84 0.43 3.81
N ALA A 162 -17.71 -0.34 4.48
CA ALA A 162 -17.66 -0.51 5.93
C ALA A 162 -16.43 -1.31 6.36
N GLU A 163 -16.12 -2.44 5.71
CA GLU A 163 -14.91 -3.22 5.98
C GLU A 163 -13.63 -2.43 5.63
N ALA A 164 -13.67 -1.60 4.60
CA ALA A 164 -12.57 -0.67 4.30
C ALA A 164 -12.38 0.36 5.42
N LEU A 165 -13.47 0.98 5.88
CA LEU A 165 -13.45 1.95 6.99
C LEU A 165 -12.84 1.33 8.25
N GLU A 166 -13.29 0.13 8.64
CA GLU A 166 -12.75 -0.58 9.81
C GLU A 166 -11.23 -0.78 9.72
N CYS A 167 -10.73 -1.15 8.54
CA CYS A 167 -9.29 -1.30 8.31
C CYS A 167 -8.54 0.03 8.50
N PHE A 168 -9.01 1.11 7.87
CA PHE A 168 -8.36 2.42 8.00
C PHE A 168 -8.44 3.00 9.42
N THR A 169 -9.56 2.77 10.13
CA THR A 169 -9.70 3.16 11.54
C THR A 169 -8.74 2.38 12.43
N LYS A 170 -8.53 1.08 12.15
CA LYS A 170 -7.54 0.27 12.86
C LYS A 170 -6.11 0.75 12.63
N ALA A 171 -5.77 1.10 11.39
CA ALA A 171 -4.48 1.70 11.06
C ALA A 171 -4.25 3.00 11.87
N GLU A 172 -5.25 3.88 11.89
CA GLU A 172 -5.19 5.15 12.63
C GLU A 172 -5.11 4.94 14.16
N THR A 173 -5.74 3.89 14.68
CA THR A 173 -5.69 3.54 16.11
C THR A 173 -4.30 3.05 16.52
N ILE A 174 -3.61 2.29 15.66
CA ILE A 174 -2.26 1.75 15.94
C ILE A 174 -1.23 2.89 16.00
N LYS A 175 -1.24 3.80 15.03
CA LYS A 175 -0.33 4.96 14.98
C LYS A 175 -1.07 6.14 14.35
N PRO A 176 -1.65 7.08 15.14
CA PRO A 176 -2.35 8.23 14.60
C PRO A 176 -1.46 9.07 13.68
N GLY A 177 -2.01 9.51 12.54
CA GLY A 177 -1.27 10.34 11.58
C GLY A 177 -0.06 9.68 10.92
N PHE A 178 0.06 8.34 10.96
CA PHE A 178 1.22 7.65 10.39
C PHE A 178 1.37 7.81 8.87
N TYR A 179 0.27 8.01 8.14
CA TYR A 179 0.27 8.12 6.69
C TYR A 179 -0.89 8.98 6.18
N ALA A 180 -0.56 9.98 5.37
CA ALA A 180 -1.52 10.98 4.89
C ALA A 180 -2.70 10.34 4.13
N LEU A 181 -2.43 9.40 3.22
CA LEU A 181 -3.48 8.73 2.46
C LEU A 181 -4.46 7.96 3.36
N ASN A 182 -4.07 7.54 4.57
CA ASN A 182 -5.01 6.92 5.51
C ASN A 182 -6.15 7.87 5.89
N LEU A 183 -5.82 9.14 6.15
CA LEU A 183 -6.80 10.18 6.47
C LEU A 183 -7.75 10.44 5.30
N LEU A 184 -7.20 10.54 4.09
CA LEU A 184 -7.99 10.69 2.87
C LEU A 184 -8.97 9.52 2.69
N TYR A 185 -8.51 8.29 2.85
CA TYR A 185 -9.35 7.11 2.67
C TYR A 185 -10.42 6.97 3.78
N LEU A 186 -10.16 7.39 5.02
CA LEU A 186 -11.20 7.52 6.05
C LEU A 186 -12.32 8.45 5.59
N GLY A 187 -11.96 9.64 5.07
CA GLY A 187 -12.90 10.58 4.47
C GLY A 187 -13.71 9.98 3.31
N LYS A 188 -13.02 9.32 2.37
CA LYS A 188 -13.65 8.67 1.20
C LYS A 188 -14.62 7.56 1.61
N CYS A 189 -14.27 6.74 2.61
CA CYS A 189 -15.17 5.71 3.12
C CYS A 189 -16.45 6.32 3.72
N HIS A 190 -16.34 7.36 4.55
CA HIS A 190 -17.51 8.04 5.09
C HIS A 190 -18.39 8.67 3.99
N LEU A 191 -17.80 9.27 2.94
CA LEU A 191 -18.57 9.75 1.78
C LEU A 191 -19.32 8.61 1.08
N ALA A 192 -18.66 7.49 0.83
CA ALA A 192 -19.26 6.32 0.20
C ALA A 192 -20.42 5.74 1.03
N LEU A 193 -20.30 5.82 2.37
CA LEU A 193 -21.31 5.43 3.34
C LEU A 193 -22.39 6.51 3.61
N LYS A 194 -22.39 7.62 2.85
CA LYS A 194 -23.34 8.72 2.97
C LYS A 194 -23.31 9.42 4.35
N GLN A 195 -22.12 9.55 4.91
CA GLN A 195 -21.84 10.21 6.19
C GLN A 195 -20.97 11.46 5.99
N PRO A 196 -21.48 12.53 5.35
CA PRO A 196 -20.68 13.70 4.98
C PRO A 196 -20.12 14.48 6.17
N GLY A 197 -20.80 14.47 7.32
CA GLY A 197 -20.33 15.11 8.55
C GLY A 197 -19.03 14.49 9.07
N GLU A 198 -18.99 13.16 9.18
CA GLU A 198 -17.78 12.42 9.56
C GLU A 198 -16.69 12.56 8.50
N ALA A 199 -17.06 12.49 7.22
CA ALA A 199 -16.11 12.64 6.12
C ALA A 199 -15.37 13.97 6.17
N LYS A 200 -16.09 15.08 6.44
CA LYS A 200 -15.52 16.43 6.48
C LYS A 200 -14.34 16.52 7.46
N ALA A 201 -14.49 16.00 8.67
CA ALA A 201 -13.43 16.07 9.69
C ALA A 201 -12.14 15.34 9.25
N TRP A 202 -12.26 14.18 8.61
CA TRP A 202 -11.11 13.44 8.08
C TRP A 202 -10.47 14.14 6.88
N LEU A 203 -11.29 14.68 5.97
CA LEU A 203 -10.80 15.38 4.78
C LEU A 203 -10.13 16.72 5.13
N GLU A 204 -10.60 17.44 6.15
CA GLU A 204 -9.93 18.66 6.66
C GLU A 204 -8.53 18.33 7.18
N ARG A 205 -8.37 17.23 7.93
CA ARG A 205 -7.06 16.76 8.39
C ARG A 205 -6.17 16.35 7.20
N ALA A 206 -6.71 15.65 6.22
CA ALA A 206 -6.00 15.22 5.02
C ALA A 206 -5.55 16.42 4.15
N ALA A 207 -6.37 17.47 4.05
CA ALA A 207 -6.07 18.71 3.32
C ALA A 207 -5.03 19.59 4.05
N ALA A 208 -4.84 19.40 5.36
CA ALA A 208 -3.86 20.14 6.16
C ALA A 208 -2.48 19.47 6.24
N VAL A 209 -2.28 18.32 5.58
CA VAL A 209 -1.01 17.59 5.59
C VAL A 209 0.12 18.42 4.96
N GLU A 210 1.28 18.42 5.64
CA GLU A 210 2.53 18.92 5.07
C GLU A 210 3.02 17.99 3.97
N VAL A 211 3.33 18.55 2.80
CA VAL A 211 3.74 17.76 1.63
C VAL A 211 5.24 17.53 1.64
N ARG A 212 5.62 16.27 1.88
CA ARG A 212 7.02 15.81 1.86
C ARG A 212 7.31 14.84 0.72
N CYS A 213 6.27 14.16 0.22
CA CYS A 213 6.34 13.23 -0.90
C CYS A 213 5.09 13.32 -1.78
N GLU A 214 5.10 12.57 -2.88
CA GLU A 214 3.99 12.54 -3.84
C GLU A 214 2.67 12.05 -3.22
N ASP A 215 2.71 11.05 -2.33
CA ASP A 215 1.51 10.55 -1.65
C ASP A 215 0.87 11.63 -0.75
N ASP A 216 1.68 12.47 -0.09
CA ASP A 216 1.17 13.61 0.69
C ASP A 216 0.54 14.67 -0.22
N ARG A 217 1.14 14.91 -1.40
CA ARG A 217 0.61 15.85 -2.42
C ARG A 217 -0.76 15.38 -2.91
N ILE A 218 -0.87 14.11 -3.31
CA ILE A 218 -2.12 13.47 -3.74
C ILE A 218 -3.17 13.56 -2.64
N CYS A 219 -2.79 13.21 -1.39
CA CYS A 219 -3.67 13.30 -0.23
C CYS A 219 -4.30 14.70 -0.11
N ARG A 220 -3.46 15.73 -0.10
CA ARG A 220 -3.89 17.11 0.10
C ARG A 220 -4.79 17.60 -1.04
N GLU A 221 -4.41 17.33 -2.28
CA GLU A 221 -5.15 17.77 -3.46
C GLU A 221 -6.52 17.10 -3.55
N GLU A 222 -6.58 15.77 -3.43
CA GLU A 222 -7.84 15.03 -3.51
C GLU A 222 -8.77 15.39 -2.34
N ALA A 223 -8.24 15.52 -1.12
CA ALA A 223 -9.03 15.93 0.03
C ALA A 223 -9.60 17.35 -0.13
N THR A 224 -8.79 18.30 -0.62
CA THR A 224 -9.24 19.67 -0.90
C THR A 224 -10.36 19.69 -1.93
N GLU A 225 -10.23 18.88 -2.98
CA GLU A 225 -11.24 18.80 -4.04
C GLU A 225 -12.55 18.14 -3.56
N LEU A 226 -12.46 17.12 -2.70
CA LEU A 226 -13.64 16.51 -2.07
C LEU A 226 -14.35 17.49 -1.12
N LEU A 227 -13.60 18.28 -0.34
CA LEU A 227 -14.16 19.30 0.55
C LEU A 227 -14.94 20.39 -0.20
N ARG A 228 -14.54 20.76 -1.42
CA ARG A 228 -15.29 21.71 -2.26
C ARG A 228 -16.66 21.18 -2.73
N LYS A 229 -16.82 19.86 -2.74
CA LYS A 229 -18.03 19.17 -3.21
C LYS A 229 -18.99 18.79 -2.09
N LEU A 230 -18.58 18.98 -0.83
CA LEU A 230 -19.39 18.76 0.38
C LEU A 230 -20.28 19.96 0.70
#